data_AF-A0A2V7PAI7-F1
#
_entry.id   AF-A0A2V7PAI7-F1
#
_cell.length_a   1.000
_cell.length_b   1.000
_cell.length_c   1.000
_cell.angle_alpha   90.00
_cell.angle_beta   90.00
_cell.angle_gamma   90.00
#
_symmetry.space_group_name_H-M   'P 1'
#
loop_
_entity.id
_entity.type
_entity.pdbx_description
1 polymer ?
#
loop_
_entity_poly.entity_id
_entity_poly.type
_entity_poly.pdbx_seq_one_letter_code
_entity_poly.pdbx_strand_id
1 'polypeptide(L)'
;MRNAKALGEIVPQFNLKDRTKAFALEVVALVEELPAGRSADSIGNQLLRSGTSVGANYRAACHARSRREFIAKLGIVEEEADESQFWMDLIIARGWADADRVTKLRDEARQLVAIVVTSIRTARRTPRPISHSAFRVSH
;
A
#
# COMPACT_ATOMS: atom_id res chain seq x y z
N MET A 1 -11.85 -31.05 35.04
CA MET A 1 -11.81 -29.58 35.13
C MET A 1 -10.75 -29.09 34.15
N ARG A 2 -11.17 -28.24 33.21
CA ARG A 2 -10.41 -27.80 32.02
C ARG A 2 -9.57 -26.57 32.40
N ASN A 3 -8.26 -26.64 32.24
CA ASN A 3 -7.43 -25.43 32.18
C ASN A 3 -7.42 -24.94 30.73
N ALA A 4 -8.14 -23.84 30.54
CA ALA A 4 -8.45 -23.25 29.27
C ALA A 4 -7.24 -22.55 28.64
N LYS A 5 -7.01 -22.90 27.37
CA LYS A 5 -6.62 -22.02 26.26
C LYS A 5 -5.27 -21.32 26.34
N ALA A 6 -4.31 -21.94 25.63
CA ALA A 6 -3.44 -21.32 24.64
C ALA A 6 -3.41 -19.78 24.66
N LEU A 7 -2.42 -19.24 25.37
CA LEU A 7 -1.95 -17.87 25.18
C LEU A 7 -1.54 -17.72 23.72
N GLY A 8 -2.26 -16.85 23.03
CA GLY A 8 -2.39 -16.85 21.59
C GLY A 8 -1.06 -16.82 20.86
N GLU A 9 -0.94 -17.74 19.91
CA GLU A 9 -0.28 -17.44 18.65
C GLU A 9 -0.78 -16.07 18.22
N ILE A 10 0.08 -15.06 18.35
CA ILE A 10 -0.12 -13.76 17.74
C ILE A 10 -0.07 -14.06 16.24
N VAL A 11 -1.25 -14.31 15.66
CA VAL A 11 -1.46 -14.22 14.22
C VAL A 11 -0.82 -12.88 13.84
N PRO A 12 0.27 -12.87 13.05
CA PRO A 12 1.02 -11.65 12.84
C PRO A 12 0.04 -10.64 12.25
N GLN A 13 -0.05 -9.46 12.89
CA GLN A 13 -0.74 -8.34 12.30
C GLN A 13 -0.12 -8.13 10.93
N PHE A 14 -0.84 -8.51 9.88
CA PHE A 14 -0.36 -8.60 8.51
C PHE A 14 0.33 -7.28 8.15
N ASN A 15 1.67 -7.28 8.13
CA ASN A 15 2.46 -6.05 8.11
C ASN A 15 2.32 -5.40 6.74
N LEU A 16 1.75 -4.19 6.69
CA LEU A 16 1.51 -3.47 5.44
C LEU A 16 2.83 -3.14 4.71
N LYS A 17 3.97 -3.04 5.42
CA LYS A 17 5.30 -2.92 4.78
C LYS A 17 5.68 -4.17 3.98
N ASP A 18 5.29 -5.34 4.46
CA ASP A 18 5.57 -6.61 3.81
C ASP A 18 4.58 -6.84 2.66
N ARG A 19 3.29 -6.50 2.84
CA ARG A 19 2.30 -6.53 1.75
C ARG A 19 2.67 -5.64 0.57
N THR A 20 2.98 -4.38 0.84
CA THR A 20 3.37 -3.43 -0.22
C THR A 20 4.68 -3.83 -0.92
N LYS A 21 5.61 -4.48 -0.20
CA LYS A 21 6.81 -5.07 -0.80
C LYS A 21 6.45 -6.27 -1.69
N ALA A 22 5.60 -7.18 -1.22
CA ALA A 22 5.15 -8.32 -2.01
C ALA A 22 4.42 -7.87 -3.27
N PHE A 23 3.54 -6.88 -3.15
CA PHE A 23 2.87 -6.23 -4.29
C PHE A 23 3.89 -5.69 -5.32
N ALA A 24 4.91 -4.95 -4.86
CA ALA A 24 5.95 -4.42 -5.75
C ALA A 24 6.74 -5.53 -6.46
N LEU A 25 7.02 -6.66 -5.79
CA LEU A 25 7.70 -7.80 -6.40
C LEU A 25 6.84 -8.50 -7.45
N GLU A 26 5.55 -8.68 -7.18
CA GLU A 26 4.62 -9.26 -8.17
C GLU A 26 4.43 -8.34 -9.39
N VAL A 27 4.46 -7.02 -9.19
CA VAL A 27 4.48 -6.05 -10.29
C VAL A 27 5.73 -6.21 -11.15
N VAL A 28 6.92 -6.35 -10.54
CA VAL A 28 8.16 -6.59 -11.28
C VAL A 28 8.05 -7.87 -12.11
N ALA A 29 7.61 -8.97 -11.48
CA ALA A 29 7.44 -10.26 -12.17
C ALA A 29 6.43 -10.16 -13.33
N LEU A 30 5.30 -9.47 -13.14
CA LEU A 30 4.33 -9.25 -14.21
C LEU A 30 4.93 -8.47 -15.39
N VAL A 31 5.68 -7.42 -15.11
CA VAL A 31 6.30 -6.59 -16.16
C VAL A 31 7.36 -7.36 -16.95
N GLU A 32 8.12 -8.24 -16.29
CA GLU A 32 9.11 -9.12 -16.93
C GLU A 32 8.48 -10.17 -17.87
N GLU A 33 7.20 -10.50 -17.70
CA GLU A 33 6.47 -11.46 -18.53
C GLU A 33 5.77 -10.81 -19.74
N LEU A 34 5.72 -9.48 -19.82
CA LEU A 34 5.04 -8.79 -20.91
C LEU A 34 5.71 -9.09 -22.27
N PRO A 35 4.92 -9.15 -23.36
CA PRO A 35 5.47 -9.38 -24.68
C PRO A 35 6.37 -8.22 -25.11
N ALA A 36 7.37 -8.50 -25.94
CA ALA A 36 8.22 -7.47 -26.51
C ALA A 36 7.41 -6.51 -27.40
N GLY A 37 7.65 -5.21 -27.25
CA GLY A 37 7.11 -4.20 -28.16
C GLY A 37 6.85 -2.86 -27.48
N ARG A 38 6.97 -1.78 -28.26
CA ARG A 38 6.93 -0.39 -27.76
C ARG A 38 5.75 -0.09 -26.82
N SER A 39 4.55 -0.58 -27.15
CA SER A 39 3.36 -0.33 -26.32
C SER A 39 3.40 -1.10 -25.01
N ALA A 40 3.87 -2.36 -25.02
CA ALA A 40 4.02 -3.17 -23.81
C ALA A 40 5.15 -2.63 -22.93
N ASP A 41 6.28 -2.22 -23.52
CA ASP A 41 7.38 -1.58 -22.79
C ASP A 41 6.92 -0.28 -22.11
N SER A 42 6.16 0.56 -22.83
CA SER A 42 5.66 1.82 -22.27
C SER A 42 4.69 1.60 -21.12
N ILE A 43 3.74 0.67 -21.25
CA ILE A 43 2.76 0.37 -20.19
C ILE A 43 3.44 -0.33 -19.02
N GLY A 44 4.32 -1.30 -19.29
CA GLY A 44 5.10 -2.00 -18.29
C GLY A 44 5.96 -1.06 -17.46
N ASN A 45 6.61 -0.07 -18.08
CA ASN A 45 7.39 0.94 -17.36
C ASN A 45 6.52 1.82 -16.45
N GLN A 46 5.31 2.19 -16.90
CA GLN A 46 4.40 2.99 -16.08
C GLN A 46 3.85 2.18 -14.90
N LEU A 47 3.50 0.91 -15.11
CA LEU A 47 3.12 -0.02 -14.04
C LEU A 47 4.27 -0.27 -13.06
N LEU A 48 5.49 -0.49 -13.57
CA LEU A 48 6.66 -0.73 -12.73
C LEU A 48 6.94 0.44 -11.80
N ARG A 49 6.88 1.68 -12.33
CA ARG A 49 7.07 2.90 -11.55
C ARG A 49 5.99 3.06 -10.49
N SER A 50 4.72 3.01 -10.89
CA SER A 50 3.60 3.20 -9.97
C SER A 50 3.53 2.09 -8.90
N GLY A 51 3.64 0.83 -9.32
CA GLY A 51 3.54 -0.32 -8.42
C GLY A 51 4.66 -0.38 -7.38
N THR A 52 5.90 -0.04 -7.75
CA THR A 52 7.02 0.03 -6.80
C THR A 52 6.96 1.27 -5.89
N SER A 53 6.40 2.38 -6.39
CA SER A 53 6.19 3.62 -5.65
C SER A 53 5.25 3.43 -4.44
N VAL A 54 4.27 2.52 -4.53
CA VAL A 54 3.38 2.14 -3.42
C VAL A 54 4.17 1.73 -2.16
N GLY A 55 5.10 0.79 -2.31
CA GLY A 55 5.92 0.30 -1.19
C GLY A 55 6.94 1.34 -0.70
N ALA A 56 7.55 2.08 -1.62
CA ALA A 56 8.50 3.13 -1.27
C ALA A 56 7.85 4.26 -0.45
N ASN A 57 6.70 4.78 -0.91
CA ASN A 57 5.98 5.84 -0.24
C ASN A 57 5.34 5.37 1.07
N TYR A 58 4.87 4.12 1.15
CA TYR A 58 4.37 3.58 2.40
C TYR A 58 5.48 3.50 3.47
N ARG A 59 6.68 3.03 3.10
CA ARG A 59 7.86 3.06 3.99
C ARG A 59 8.19 4.48 4.42
N ALA A 60 8.17 5.44 3.50
CA ALA A 60 8.40 6.84 3.82
C ALA A 60 7.31 7.41 4.77
N ALA A 61 6.06 6.98 4.64
CA ALA A 61 4.97 7.36 5.54
C ALA A 61 5.20 6.83 6.95
N CYS A 62 5.69 5.59 7.10
CA CYS A 62 6.06 5.05 8.41
C CYS A 62 7.16 5.86 9.13
N HIS A 63 7.95 6.64 8.41
CA HIS A 63 8.99 7.53 8.95
C HIS A 63 8.58 9.02 8.94
N ALA A 64 7.30 9.33 8.74
CA ALA A 64 6.82 10.71 8.74
C ALA A 64 7.03 11.39 10.09
N ARG A 65 7.48 12.65 10.06
CA ARG A 65 7.79 13.47 11.24
C ARG A 65 6.60 14.26 11.76
N SER A 66 5.52 14.27 10.99
CA SER A 66 4.26 14.90 11.39
C SER A 66 3.06 14.14 10.83
N ARG A 67 1.89 14.35 11.44
CA ARG A 67 0.63 13.80 10.93
C ARG A 67 0.28 14.32 9.53
N ARG A 68 0.62 15.58 9.23
CA ARG A 68 0.40 16.19 7.91
C ARG A 68 1.24 15.47 6.85
N GLU A 69 2.52 15.24 7.16
CA GLU A 69 3.44 14.50 6.29
C GLU A 69 2.98 13.03 6.12
N PHE A 70 2.52 12.38 7.19
CA PHE A 70 1.97 11.02 7.14
C PHE A 70 0.79 10.94 6.17
N ILE A 71 -0.18 11.85 6.29
CA ILE A 71 -1.36 11.91 5.40
C ILE A 71 -0.95 12.20 3.96
N ALA A 72 -0.03 13.13 3.72
CA ALA A 72 0.43 13.48 2.38
C ALA A 72 1.10 12.27 1.70
N LYS A 73 2.01 11.58 2.40
CA LYS A 73 2.68 10.39 1.86
C LYS A 73 1.71 9.23 1.63
N LEU A 74 0.73 9.04 2.50
CA LEU A 74 -0.33 8.06 2.27
C LEU A 74 -1.19 8.43 1.06
N GLY A 75 -1.44 9.72 0.79
CA GLY A 75 -2.11 10.16 -0.43
C GLY A 75 -1.36 9.73 -1.70
N ILE A 76 -0.03 9.83 -1.70
CA ILE A 76 0.79 9.32 -2.82
C ILE A 76 0.63 7.80 -2.96
N VAL A 77 0.64 7.05 -1.85
CA VAL A 77 0.42 5.59 -1.90
C VAL A 77 -0.94 5.24 -2.52
N GLU A 78 -1.99 6.00 -2.18
CA GLU A 78 -3.33 5.86 -2.76
C GLU A 78 -3.32 6.10 -4.28
N GLU A 79 -2.74 7.23 -4.73
CA GLU A 79 -2.63 7.61 -6.14
C GLU A 79 -1.88 6.54 -6.96
N GLU A 80 -0.73 6.08 -6.46
CA GLU A 80 0.12 5.12 -7.17
C GLU A 80 -0.50 3.72 -7.24
N ALA A 81 -1.22 3.31 -6.20
CA ALA A 81 -1.93 2.02 -6.20
C ALA A 81 -3.17 2.06 -7.11
N ASP A 82 -3.85 3.20 -7.22
CA ASP A 82 -4.95 3.38 -8.18
C ASP A 82 -4.44 3.40 -9.63
N GLU A 83 -3.37 4.13 -9.90
CA GLU A 83 -2.71 4.15 -11.21
C GLU A 83 -2.22 2.74 -11.62
N SER A 84 -1.68 1.97 -10.68
CA SER A 84 -1.29 0.58 -10.92
C SER A 84 -2.46 -0.29 -11.39
N GLN A 85 -3.67 -0.09 -10.83
CA GLN A 85 -4.87 -0.81 -11.27
C GLN A 85 -5.22 -0.50 -12.72
N PHE A 86 -5.13 0.77 -13.11
CA PHE A 86 -5.39 1.19 -14.49
C PHE A 86 -4.44 0.51 -15.49
N TRP A 87 -3.14 0.45 -15.20
CA TRP A 87 -2.19 -0.21 -16.08
C TRP A 87 -2.44 -1.73 -16.16
N MET A 88 -2.82 -2.37 -15.06
CA MET A 88 -3.23 -3.77 -15.04
C MET A 88 -4.50 -4.03 -15.85
N ASP A 89 -5.48 -3.11 -15.84
CA ASP A 89 -6.66 -3.20 -16.69
C ASP A 89 -6.32 -3.18 -18.18
N LEU A 90 -5.35 -2.35 -18.59
CA LEU A 90 -4.87 -2.34 -19.98
C LEU A 90 -4.17 -3.65 -20.35
N ILE A 91 -3.34 -4.21 -19.46
CA ILE A 91 -2.66 -5.50 -19.69
C ILE A 91 -3.67 -6.63 -19.87
N ILE A 92 -4.72 -6.68 -19.03
CA ILE A 92 -5.81 -7.67 -19.15
C ILE A 92 -6.54 -7.48 -20.48
N ALA A 93 -6.97 -6.25 -20.80
CA ALA A 93 -7.72 -5.96 -22.02
C ALA A 93 -6.92 -6.25 -23.30
N ARG A 94 -5.60 -6.15 -23.24
CA ARG A 94 -4.69 -6.51 -24.34
C ARG A 94 -4.37 -7.99 -24.42
N GLY A 95 -4.67 -8.77 -23.39
CA GLY A 95 -4.33 -10.20 -23.31
C GLY A 95 -2.81 -10.43 -23.26
N TRP A 96 -2.06 -9.53 -22.62
CA TRP A 96 -0.60 -9.60 -22.57
C TRP A 96 -0.05 -10.49 -21.45
N ALA A 97 -0.89 -10.88 -20.50
CA ALA A 97 -0.54 -11.79 -19.42
C ALA A 97 -1.78 -12.59 -18.98
N ASP A 98 -1.58 -13.60 -18.14
CA ASP A 98 -2.66 -14.40 -17.57
C ASP A 98 -3.67 -13.53 -16.81
N ALA A 99 -4.91 -13.48 -17.29
CA ALA A 99 -5.92 -12.55 -16.78
C ALA A 99 -6.29 -12.82 -15.32
N ASP A 100 -6.31 -14.08 -14.88
CA ASP A 100 -6.63 -14.46 -13.50
C ASP A 100 -5.54 -14.00 -12.53
N ARG A 101 -4.27 -14.18 -12.91
CA ARG A 101 -3.13 -13.68 -12.14
C ARG A 101 -3.15 -12.15 -12.05
N VAL A 102 -3.31 -11.44 -13.17
CA VAL A 102 -3.33 -9.97 -13.16
C VAL A 102 -4.52 -9.44 -12.37
N THR A 103 -5.68 -10.10 -12.44
CA THR A 103 -6.87 -9.73 -11.65
C THR A 103 -6.62 -9.86 -10.14
N LYS A 104 -5.92 -10.91 -9.69
CA LYS A 104 -5.54 -11.06 -8.27
C LYS A 104 -4.58 -9.96 -7.82
N LEU A 105 -3.58 -9.62 -8.64
CA LEU A 105 -2.65 -8.53 -8.33
C LEU A 105 -3.34 -7.16 -8.29
N ARG A 106 -4.27 -6.94 -9.22
CA ARG A 106 -5.13 -5.76 -9.25
C ARG A 106 -6.02 -5.67 -8.01
N ASP A 107 -6.57 -6.78 -7.55
CA ASP A 107 -7.36 -6.81 -6.31
C ASP A 107 -6.51 -6.46 -5.08
N GLU A 108 -5.25 -6.90 -5.01
CA GLU A 108 -4.33 -6.47 -3.96
C GLU A 108 -4.13 -4.95 -3.99
N ALA A 109 -3.91 -4.35 -5.17
CA ALA A 109 -3.81 -2.89 -5.29
C ALA A 109 -5.09 -2.18 -4.79
N ARG A 110 -6.27 -2.68 -5.15
CA ARG A 110 -7.56 -2.17 -4.65
C ARG A 110 -7.68 -2.27 -3.13
N GLN A 111 -7.23 -3.38 -2.54
CA GLN A 111 -7.22 -3.55 -1.08
C GLN A 111 -6.25 -2.57 -0.41
N LEU A 112 -5.07 -2.34 -0.99
CA LEU A 112 -4.10 -1.36 -0.51
C LEU A 112 -4.69 0.05 -0.52
N VAL A 113 -5.37 0.46 -1.60
CA VAL A 113 -6.12 1.73 -1.66
C VAL A 113 -7.13 1.83 -0.52
N ALA A 114 -7.97 0.81 -0.32
CA ALA A 114 -8.99 0.83 0.74
C ALA A 114 -8.39 0.97 2.15
N ILE A 115 -7.27 0.30 2.41
CA ILE A 115 -6.54 0.37 3.69
C ILE A 115 -5.96 1.78 3.89
N VAL A 116 -5.32 2.34 2.86
CA VAL A 116 -4.67 3.65 2.92
C VAL A 116 -5.70 4.76 3.08
N VAL A 117 -6.81 4.74 2.33
CA VAL A 117 -7.93 5.68 2.48
C VAL A 117 -8.50 5.64 3.91
N THR A 118 -8.70 4.45 4.46
CA THR A 118 -9.18 4.29 5.84
C THR A 118 -8.17 4.85 6.85
N SER A 119 -6.88 4.64 6.61
CA SER A 119 -5.78 5.18 7.44
C SER A 119 -5.72 6.71 7.39
N ILE A 120 -5.88 7.31 6.19
CA ILE A 120 -5.96 8.76 5.99
C ILE A 120 -7.16 9.35 6.73
N ARG A 121 -8.35 8.74 6.61
CA ARG A 121 -9.57 9.17 7.30
C ARG A 121 -9.42 9.11 8.82
N THR A 122 -8.82 8.03 9.32
CA THR A 122 -8.55 7.85 10.75
C THR A 122 -7.56 8.89 11.26
N ALA A 123 -6.44 9.07 10.55
CA ALA A 123 -5.50 10.15 10.85
C ALA A 123 -6.25 11.47 10.91
N ARG A 124 -6.96 11.84 9.83
CA ARG A 124 -8.05 12.84 9.66
C ARG A 124 -8.80 13.24 10.94
N ARG A 125 -9.35 12.25 11.63
CA ARG A 125 -10.33 12.43 12.71
C ARG A 125 -9.72 12.58 14.09
N THR A 126 -8.50 12.09 14.33
CA THR A 126 -7.87 12.16 15.65
C THR A 126 -7.08 13.45 15.80
N PRO A 127 -7.52 14.44 16.60
CA PRO A 127 -6.65 15.50 17.09
C PRO A 127 -5.86 14.91 18.26
N ARG A 128 -4.52 14.89 18.19
CA ARG A 128 -3.76 14.61 19.41
C ARG A 128 -3.93 15.84 20.31
N PRO A 129 -4.55 15.73 21.51
CA PRO A 129 -4.50 16.85 22.43
C PRO A 129 -3.04 17.07 22.82
N ILE A 130 -2.60 18.32 22.78
CA ILE A 130 -1.34 18.72 23.42
C ILE A 130 -1.52 18.39 24.90
N SER A 131 -0.71 17.47 25.44
CA SER A 131 -0.65 17.28 26.88
C SER A 131 -0.08 18.55 27.50
N HIS A 132 -0.96 19.43 27.97
CA HIS A 132 -0.63 20.61 28.79
C HIS A 132 -0.19 20.23 30.22
N SER A 133 0.42 19.07 30.43
CA SER A 133 0.93 18.66 31.75
C SER A 133 2.39 19.10 31.99
N ALA A 134 3.00 19.87 31.08
CA ALA A 134 4.35 20.41 31.25
C ALA A 134 4.40 21.83 31.84
N PHE A 135 3.25 22.45 32.16
CA PHE A 135 3.19 23.76 32.82
C PHE A 135 2.26 23.72 34.03
N ARG A 136 2.72 23.05 35.09
CA ARG A 136 2.27 23.34 36.46
C ARG A 136 3.36 22.92 37.46
N VAL A 137 4.38 23.76 37.59
CA VAL A 137 5.06 23.88 38.88
C VAL A 137 4.38 25.05 39.57
N SER A 138 3.61 24.72 40.60
CA SER A 138 3.01 25.64 41.56
C SER A 138 4.12 26.36 42.34
N HIS A 139 3.74 27.47 42.97
CA HIS A 139 4.57 28.44 43.69
C HIS A 139 5.69 27.85 44.56
#